data_AF-A0A2D9CBB1-F1
#
_entry.id   AF-A0A2D9CBB1-F1
#
_cell.length_a   1.000
_cell.length_b   1.000
_cell.length_c   1.000
_cell.angle_alpha   90.00
_cell.angle_beta   90.00
_cell.angle_gamma   90.00
#
_symmetry.space_group_name_H-M   'P 1'
#
loop_
_entity.id
_entity.type
_entity.pdbx_description
1 polymer ?
#
loop_
_entity_poly.entity_id
_entity_poly.type
_entity_poly.pdbx_seq_one_letter_code
_entity_poly.pdbx_strand_id
1 'polypeptide(L)' 'MKYVDSKKLGEVLSLKERTIRKLAGSKELPAIRVGRVWRFDLDAVKRSLEKQSTI' A
#
# COMPACT_ATOMS: atom_id res chain seq x y z
N MET A 1 -1.44 7.98 -12.69
CA MET A 1 -1.16 7.85 -11.24
C MET A 1 -2.47 7.85 -10.47
N LYS A 2 -2.92 6.68 -10.01
CA LYS A 2 -4.18 6.53 -9.26
C LYS A 2 -3.83 6.19 -7.81
N TYR A 3 -3.99 7.19 -6.94
CA TYR A 3 -3.85 6.98 -5.51
C TYR A 3 -5.13 6.37 -4.96
N VAL A 4 -4.99 5.34 -4.15
CA VAL A 4 -6.09 4.62 -3.52
C VAL A 4 -5.97 4.68 -2.00
N ASP A 5 -7.11 4.53 -1.33
CA ASP A 5 -7.20 4.51 0.13
C ASP A 5 -6.75 3.14 0.66
N SER A 6 -6.46 3.07 1.96
CA SER A 6 -6.13 1.80 2.64
C SER A 6 -7.18 0.71 2.41
N LYS A 7 -8.46 1.10 2.38
CA LYS A 7 -9.59 0.20 2.18
C LYS A 7 -9.59 -0.39 0.77
N LYS A 8 -9.45 0.47 -0.24
CA LYS A 8 -9.43 0.03 -1.65
C LYS A 8 -8.18 -0.78 -1.96
N LEU A 9 -7.03 -0.40 -1.40
CA LEU A 9 -5.81 -1.20 -1.52
C LEU A 9 -5.99 -2.58 -0.87
N GLY A 10 -6.62 -2.63 0.31
CA GLY A 10 -6.94 -3.87 1.00
C GLY A 10 -7.81 -4.81 0.16
N GLU A 11 -8.82 -4.28 -0.55
CA GLU A 11 -9.61 -5.07 -1.49
C GLU A 11 -8.78 -5.61 -2.66
N VAL A 12 -7.93 -4.78 -3.26
CA VAL A 12 -7.09 -5.17 -4.42
C VAL A 12 -6.07 -6.25 -4.05
N LEU A 13 -5.48 -6.13 -2.87
CA LEU A 13 -4.50 -7.08 -2.33
C LEU A 13 -5.12 -8.24 -1.56
N SER A 14 -6.43 -8.22 -1.36
CA SER A 14 -7.13 -9.12 -0.45
C SER A 14 -6.52 -9.15 0.96
N LEU A 15 -5.98 -8.01 1.41
CA LEU A 15 -5.35 -7.79 2.72
C LEU A 15 -6.26 -6.95 3.63
N LYS A 16 -6.20 -7.21 4.94
CA LYS A 16 -6.91 -6.39 5.93
C LYS A 16 -6.32 -4.98 6.00
N GLU A 17 -7.17 -3.96 6.17
CA GLU A 17 -6.74 -2.56 6.33
C GLU A 17 -5.70 -2.37 7.44
N ARG A 18 -5.79 -3.16 8.52
CA ARG A 18 -4.80 -3.16 9.60
C ARG A 18 -3.40 -3.55 9.12
N THR A 19 -3.31 -4.55 8.25
CA THR A 19 -2.05 -4.98 7.63
C THR A 19 -1.53 -3.90 6.70
N ILE A 20 -2.38 -3.33 5.86
CA ILE A 20 -2.01 -2.20 4.98
C ILE A 20 -1.45 -1.01 5.78
N ARG A 21 -2.13 -0.62 6.88
CA ARG A 21 -1.63 0.46 7.77
C ARG A 21 -0.30 0.11 8.42
N LYS A 22 -0.13 -1.13 8.84
CA LYS A 22 1.14 -1.61 9.43
C LYS A 22 2.26 -1.53 8.41
N LEU A 23 2.05 -2.07 7.21
CA LEU A 23 3.01 -2.05 6.10
C LEU A 23 3.35 -0.63 5.64
N ALA A 24 2.36 0.28 5.64
CA ALA A 24 2.57 1.71 5.38
C ALA A 24 3.48 2.35 6.44
N GLY A 25 3.23 2.05 7.71
CA GLY A 25 4.03 2.53 8.84
C GLY A 25 5.46 1.96 8.83
N SER A 26 5.61 0.69 8.43
CA SER A 26 6.91 0.01 8.28
C SER A 26 7.69 0.44 7.04
N LYS A 27 7.13 1.28 6.16
CA LYS A 27 7.68 1.65 4.84
C LYS A 27 7.88 0.45 3.90
N GLU A 28 7.23 -0.68 4.18
CA GLU A 28 7.25 -1.87 3.30
C GLU A 28 6.36 -1.67 2.07
N LEU A 29 5.29 -0.88 2.23
CA LEU A 29 4.44 -0.45 1.12
C LEU A 29 4.66 1.04 0.82
N PRO A 30 4.79 1.41 -0.46
CA PRO A 30 4.86 2.81 -0.87
C PRO A 30 3.52 3.48 -0.60
N ALA A 31 3.51 4.24 0.50
CA ALA A 31 2.36 4.97 0.98
C ALA A 31 2.78 6.43 1.21
N ILE A 32 1.95 7.35 0.72
CA ILE A 32 2.11 8.79 0.90
C ILE A 32 1.13 9.23 1.97
N ARG A 33 1.66 9.84 3.03
CA ARG A 33 0.81 10.46 4.04
C ARG A 33 0.42 11.86 3.58
N VAL A 34 -0.86 12.01 3.22
CA VAL A 34 -1.45 13.30 2.86
C VAL A 34 -2.29 13.78 4.03
N GLY A 35 -1.72 14.64 4.87
CA GLY A 35 -2.34 15.10 6.12
C GLY A 35 -2.57 13.96 7.12
N ARG A 36 -3.84 13.62 7.38
CA ARG A 36 -4.24 12.53 8.30
C ARG A 36 -4.55 11.21 7.57
N VAL A 37 -4.48 11.18 6.24
CA VAL A 37 -4.88 10.04 5.42
C VAL A 37 -3.66 9.43 4.75
N TRP A 38 -3.62 8.09 4.69
CA TRP A 38 -2.64 7.36 3.91
C TRP A 38 -3.18 7.13 2.51
N ARG A 39 -2.42 7.55 1.51
CA ARG A 39 -2.69 7.30 0.09
C ARG A 39 -1.66 6.34 -0.46
N PHE A 40 -2.12 5.33 -1.16
CA PHE A 40 -1.27 4.30 -1.71
C PHE A 40 -1.28 4.41 -3.23
N ASP A 41 -0.11 4.39 -3.83
CA ASP A 41 -0.01 4.31 -5.27
C ASP A 41 -0.04 2.82 -5.66
N LEU A 42 -1.10 2.38 -6.33
CA LEU A 42 -1.27 0.98 -6.76
C LEU A 42 -0.09 0.49 -7.60
N ASP A 43 0.40 1.36 -8.49
CA ASP A 43 1.49 1.08 -9.40
C ASP A 43 2.80 0.87 -8.62
N ALA A 44 3.06 1.75 -7.66
CA ALA A 44 4.24 1.61 -6.80
C ALA A 44 4.13 0.38 -5.89
N VAL A 45 2.95 0.13 -5.32
CA VAL A 45 2.70 -1.02 -4.45
C VAL A 45 2.95 -2.32 -5.22
N LYS A 46 2.41 -2.44 -6.44
CA LYS A 46 2.62 -3.59 -7.30
C LYS A 46 4.10 -3.82 -7.58
N ARG A 47 4.85 -2.76 -7.95
CA ARG A 47 6.30 -2.83 -8.15
C ARG A 47 7.08 -3.25 -6.90
N SER A 48 6.70 -2.76 -5.73
CA SER A 48 7.32 -3.17 -4.46
C SER A 48 7.05 -4.63 -4.12
N LEU A 49 5.84 -5.12 -4.38
CA LEU A 49 5.48 -6.52 -4.16
C LEU A 49 6.19 -7.46 -5.14
N GLU A 50 6.25 -7.09 -6.42
CA GLU A 50 7.04 -7.83 -7.42
C GLU A 50 8.52 -7.91 -7.00
N LYS A 51 9.09 -6.82 -6.46
CA LYS A 51 10.46 -6.84 -5.91
C LYS A 51 10.62 -7.78 -4.71
N GLN A 52 9.62 -7.93 -3.85
CA GLN A 52 9.70 -8.80 -2.67
C GLN A 52 9.53 -10.29 -3.01
N SER A 53 8.84 -10.62 -4.12
CA SER A 53 8.61 -12.01 -4.51
C SER A 53 9.77 -12.64 -5.29
N THR A 54 10.79 -11.87 -5.68
CA THR A 54 12.07 -12.39 -6.21
C THR A 54 13.05 -12.59 -5.06
N ILE A 55 12.81 -13.62 -4.24
CA ILE A 55 13.81 -14.25 -3.35
C ILE A 55 13.55 -15.75 -3.37
#